data_AF-A0A2E7W0F2-F1
#
_entry.id   AF-A0A2E7W0F2-F1
#
_cell.length_a   1.000
_cell.length_b   1.000
_cell.length_c   1.000
_cell.angle_alpha   90.00
_cell.angle_beta   90.00
_cell.angle_gamma   90.00
#
_symmetry.space_group_name_H-M   'P 1'
#
loop_
_entity.id
_entity.type
_entity.pdbx_description
1 polymer ?
#
loop_
_entity_poly.entity_id
_entity_poly.type
_entity_poly.pdbx_seq_one_letter_code
_entity_poly.pdbx_strand_id
1 'polypeptide(L)'
;MADQRIESAPNQTYGKRKEQEDSQRVVAMHKEQNITPGQMGLPNRPSEKPSEPLTAGAAIGAGPGPDILPQPMGSPDNELSERLASYLPILEAKAAMPEATANFRMFVRRVRHASSKSSNSPI
;
A
#
# COMPACT_ATOMS: atom_id res chain seq x y z
N MET A 1 6.07 -26.78 -6.00
CA MET A 1 4.66 -27.15 -6.24
C MET A 1 4.27 -28.10 -5.14
N ALA A 2 3.32 -27.73 -4.28
CA ALA A 2 2.89 -28.59 -3.17
C ALA A 2 1.84 -29.57 -3.71
N ASP A 3 2.18 -30.86 -3.75
CA ASP A 3 1.23 -31.93 -4.08
C ASP A 3 0.20 -32.05 -2.95
N GLN A 4 -1.07 -31.79 -3.26
CA GLN A 4 -2.18 -32.05 -2.34
C GLN A 4 -2.43 -33.56 -2.25
N ARG A 5 -2.44 -34.09 -1.02
CA ARG A 5 -2.92 -35.45 -0.77
C ARG A 5 -4.45 -35.44 -0.80
N ILE A 6 -5.01 -35.99 -1.87
CA ILE A 6 -6.45 -36.20 -2.00
C ILE A 6 -6.83 -37.37 -1.09
N GLU A 7 -7.58 -37.11 -0.02
CA GLU A 7 -8.01 -38.13 0.93
C GLU A 7 -9.49 -38.49 0.70
N SER A 8 -9.77 -39.80 0.66
CA SER A 8 -11.13 -40.34 0.56
C SER A 8 -11.39 -41.27 1.75
N ALA A 9 -12.63 -41.25 2.27
CA ALA A 9 -12.96 -42.05 3.44
C ALA A 9 -12.89 -43.56 3.11
N PRO A 10 -12.40 -44.41 4.02
CA PRO A 10 -12.39 -45.86 3.80
C PRO A 10 -13.82 -46.42 3.76
N ASN A 11 -14.05 -47.47 2.95
CA ASN A 11 -15.33 -48.18 2.76
C ASN A 11 -16.43 -47.44 1.98
N GLN A 12 -16.07 -46.61 0.99
CA GLN A 12 -17.02 -45.98 0.07
C GLN A 12 -17.53 -46.96 -1.00
N THR A 13 -18.82 -46.88 -1.34
CA THR A 13 -19.44 -47.61 -2.46
C THR A 13 -18.81 -47.21 -3.80
N TYR A 14 -18.72 -48.15 -4.75
CA TYR A 14 -18.16 -47.92 -6.09
C TYR A 14 -18.82 -46.69 -6.77
N GLY A 15 -18.00 -45.78 -7.31
CA GLY A 15 -18.44 -44.51 -7.91
C GLY A 15 -18.38 -43.29 -6.98
N LYS A 16 -18.62 -43.46 -5.68
CA LYS A 16 -18.66 -42.34 -4.71
C LYS A 16 -17.31 -41.71 -4.40
N ARG A 17 -16.22 -42.44 -4.60
CA ARG A 17 -14.85 -41.91 -4.48
C ARG A 17 -14.59 -40.79 -5.48
N LYS A 18 -14.95 -41.01 -6.75
CA LYS A 18 -14.69 -40.05 -7.83
C LYS A 18 -15.46 -38.74 -7.63
N GLU A 19 -16.71 -38.83 -7.19
CA GLU A 19 -17.53 -37.66 -6.85
C GLU A 19 -16.89 -36.84 -5.72
N GLN A 20 -16.27 -37.49 -4.73
CA GLN A 20 -15.57 -36.79 -3.64
C GLN A 20 -14.29 -36.10 -4.11
N GLU A 21 -13.48 -36.78 -4.92
CA GLU A 21 -12.25 -36.21 -5.48
C GLU A 21 -12.56 -35.00 -6.38
N ASP A 22 -13.59 -35.11 -7.22
CA ASP A 22 -14.06 -34.02 -8.07
C ASP A 22 -14.61 -32.86 -7.23
N SER A 23 -15.35 -33.15 -6.15
CA SER A 23 -15.85 -32.10 -5.26
C SER A 23 -14.74 -31.32 -4.55
N GLN A 24 -13.66 -31.99 -4.15
CA GLN A 24 -12.51 -31.36 -3.50
C GLN A 24 -11.70 -30.49 -4.47
N ARG A 25 -11.66 -30.85 -5.75
CA ARG A 25 -10.98 -30.06 -6.80
C ARG A 25 -11.69 -28.75 -7.14
N VAL A 26 -13.01 -28.70 -6.97
CA VAL A 26 -13.83 -27.52 -7.35
C VAL A 26 -13.88 -26.46 -6.25
N VAL A 27 -13.50 -26.81 -5.01
CA VAL A 27 -13.40 -25.82 -3.94
C VAL A 27 -12.19 -24.93 -4.17
N ALA A 28 -12.45 -23.71 -4.63
CA ALA A 28 -11.45 -22.64 -4.67
C ALA A 28 -11.04 -22.31 -3.24
N MET A 29 -9.91 -22.86 -2.79
CA MET A 29 -9.30 -22.44 -1.54
C MET A 29 -9.00 -20.94 -1.64
N HIS A 30 -9.42 -20.19 -0.62
CA HIS A 30 -9.00 -18.81 -0.49
C HIS A 30 -7.47 -18.83 -0.46
N LYS A 31 -6.87 -18.31 -1.52
CA LYS A 31 -5.43 -18.12 -1.57
C LYS A 31 -5.14 -17.11 -0.48
N GLU A 32 -4.62 -17.58 0.65
CA GLU A 32 -4.12 -16.72 1.70
C GLU A 32 -3.19 -15.73 1.01
N GLN A 33 -3.56 -14.45 1.04
CA GLN A 33 -2.71 -13.41 0.52
C GLN A 33 -1.42 -13.56 1.31
N ASN A 34 -0.34 -13.91 0.61
CA ASN A 34 0.96 -14.01 1.24
C ASN A 34 1.37 -12.58 1.59
N ILE A 35 0.98 -12.12 2.77
CA ILE A 35 1.26 -10.76 3.25
C ILE A 35 2.76 -10.73 3.51
N THR A 36 3.49 -10.08 2.62
CA THR A 36 4.93 -9.93 2.79
C THR A 36 5.20 -9.03 3.99
N PRO A 37 6.21 -9.32 4.81
CA PRO A 37 6.64 -8.45 5.90
C PRO A 37 6.78 -6.99 5.47
N GLY A 38 6.24 -6.06 6.28
CA GLY A 38 6.22 -4.62 5.99
C GLY A 38 5.09 -4.11 5.07
N GLN A 39 4.20 -4.99 4.58
CA GLN A 39 2.99 -4.56 3.89
C GLN A 39 1.94 -4.02 4.89
N MET A 40 1.19 -2.98 4.49
CA MET A 40 0.03 -2.53 5.26
C MET A 40 -0.99 -3.68 5.34
N GLY A 41 -1.19 -4.19 6.55
CA GLY A 41 -2.15 -5.25 6.87
C GLY A 41 -3.25 -4.76 7.81
N LEU A 42 -4.12 -5.68 8.23
CA LEU A 42 -5.17 -5.39 9.20
C LEU A 42 -4.58 -4.88 10.53
N PRO A 43 -5.20 -3.89 11.20
CA PRO A 43 -4.67 -3.27 12.41
C PRO A 43 -4.67 -4.19 13.64
N ASN A 44 -5.42 -5.29 13.59
CA ASN A 44 -5.50 -6.30 14.66
C ASN A 44 -4.53 -7.47 14.46
N ARG A 45 -3.63 -7.42 13.46
CA ARG A 45 -2.64 -8.47 13.23
C ARG A 45 -1.51 -8.41 14.27
N PRO A 46 -0.90 -9.55 14.62
CA PRO A 46 0.29 -9.56 15.49
C PRO A 46 1.46 -8.77 14.87
N SER A 47 2.27 -8.12 15.71
CA SER A 47 3.53 -7.49 15.26
C SER A 47 4.50 -8.56 14.77
N GLU A 48 5.11 -8.33 13.61
CA GLU A 48 6.12 -9.24 13.04
C GLU A 48 7.40 -9.28 13.89
N LYS A 49 7.63 -8.26 14.72
CA LYS A 49 8.79 -8.15 15.60
C LYS A 49 8.39 -7.66 16.99
N PRO A 50 7.80 -8.52 17.84
CA PRO A 50 7.31 -8.12 19.16
C PRO A 50 8.42 -7.74 20.13
N SER A 51 9.60 -8.34 19.98
CA SER A 51 10.75 -8.17 20.86
C SER A 51 11.69 -7.04 20.44
N GLU A 52 11.54 -6.50 19.22
CA GLU A 52 12.35 -5.38 18.76
C GLU A 52 11.75 -4.07 19.30
N PRO A 53 12.54 -3.22 20.00
CA PRO A 53 12.03 -1.94 20.46
C PRO A 53 11.68 -1.05 19.27
N LEU A 54 10.65 -0.21 19.42
CA LEU A 54 10.15 0.69 18.37
C LEU A 54 11.23 1.66 17.84
N THR A 55 12.30 1.87 18.60
CA THR A 55 13.43 2.73 18.26
C THR A 55 14.51 2.05 17.40
N ALA A 56 14.36 0.76 17.07
CA ALA A 56 15.32 0.08 16.23
C ALA A 56 15.34 0.69 14.82
N GLY A 57 16.53 1.10 14.35
CA GLY A 57 16.70 1.82 13.08
C GLY A 57 16.47 3.34 13.17
N ALA A 58 16.12 3.88 14.34
CA ALA A 58 16.20 5.32 14.57
C ALA A 58 17.69 5.74 14.63
N ALA A 59 18.04 6.85 13.99
CA ALA A 59 19.38 7.43 14.07
C ALA A 59 19.60 8.07 15.44
N ILE A 60 19.78 7.23 16.46
CA ILE A 60 20.06 7.65 17.82
C ILE A 60 21.58 7.58 18.00
N GLY A 61 22.24 8.73 18.05
CA GLY A 61 23.68 8.85 18.24
C GLY A 61 24.40 9.60 17.12
N ALA A 62 25.73 9.75 17.24
CA ALA A 62 26.55 10.43 16.25
C ALA A 62 26.87 9.51 15.06
N GLY A 63 26.09 9.63 13.99
CA GLY A 63 26.28 8.97 12.69
C GLY A 63 25.28 9.52 11.66
N PRO A 64 25.57 9.44 10.34
CA PRO A 64 24.61 9.87 9.32
C PRO A 64 23.37 8.98 9.39
N GLY A 65 22.21 9.61 9.58
CA GLY A 65 20.96 8.93 9.89
C GLY A 65 20.29 8.30 8.67
N PRO A 66 18.96 8.04 8.71
CA PRO A 66 18.21 7.52 7.56
C PRO A 66 18.27 8.45 6.32
N ASP A 67 18.92 9.60 6.41
CA ASP A 67 19.17 10.56 5.33
C ASP A 67 20.00 9.98 4.16
N ILE A 68 20.68 8.85 4.35
CA ILE A 68 21.36 8.12 3.27
C ILE A 68 20.35 7.30 2.44
N LEU A 69 19.11 7.12 2.93
CA LEU A 69 18.08 6.41 2.18
C LEU A 69 17.77 7.19 0.88
N PRO A 70 17.75 6.51 -0.28
CA PRO A 70 17.45 7.16 -1.54
C PRO A 70 16.06 7.81 -1.46
N GLN A 71 16.00 9.12 -1.70
CA GLN A 71 14.73 9.82 -1.81
C GLN A 71 13.88 9.18 -2.91
N PRO A 72 12.54 9.13 -2.75
CA PRO A 72 11.66 8.59 -3.78
C PRO A 72 11.94 9.30 -5.11
N MET A 73 12.42 8.52 -6.08
CA MET A 73 12.72 8.95 -7.45
C MET A 73 11.45 9.48 -8.10
N GLY A 74 11.33 10.80 -8.15
CA GLY A 74 10.15 11.48 -8.66
C GLY A 74 10.06 12.90 -8.11
N SER A 75 11.10 13.69 -8.34
CA SER A 75 10.96 15.14 -8.27
C SER A 75 9.84 15.52 -9.23
N PRO A 76 8.74 16.16 -8.78
CA PRO A 76 7.78 16.71 -9.72
C PRO A 76 8.54 17.68 -10.62
N ASP A 77 8.24 17.66 -11.91
CA ASP A 77 8.79 18.61 -12.88
C ASP A 77 8.59 20.04 -12.33
N ASN A 78 9.70 20.72 -12.01
CA ASN A 78 9.69 22.00 -11.29
C ASN A 78 8.90 23.04 -12.08
N GLU A 79 9.02 23.02 -13.41
CA GLU A 79 8.30 23.94 -14.29
C GLU A 79 6.79 23.72 -14.26
N LEU A 80 6.35 22.45 -14.26
CA LEU A 80 4.94 22.10 -14.12
C LEU A 80 4.40 22.55 -12.73
N SER A 81 5.21 22.39 -11.69
CA SER A 81 4.82 22.77 -10.32
C SER A 81 4.62 24.29 -10.17
N GLU A 82 5.46 25.11 -10.79
CA GLU A 82 5.36 26.56 -10.79
C GLU A 82 4.14 27.05 -11.58
N ARG A 83 3.91 26.47 -12.77
CA ARG A 83 2.72 26.77 -13.58
C ARG A 83 1.44 26.45 -12.81
N LEU A 84 1.40 25.32 -12.11
CA LEU A 84 0.25 24.93 -11.29
C LEU A 84 0.04 25.84 -10.06
N ALA A 85 1.12 26.40 -9.49
CA ALA A 85 1.03 27.35 -8.38
C ALA A 85 0.23 28.60 -8.76
N SER A 86 0.40 29.10 -9.99
CA SER A 86 -0.34 30.26 -10.50
C SER A 86 -1.86 30.04 -10.57
N TYR A 87 -2.31 28.80 -10.75
CA TYR A 87 -3.73 28.45 -10.85
C TYR A 87 -4.36 28.06 -9.50
N LEU A 88 -3.57 27.86 -8.45
CA LEU A 88 -4.06 27.40 -7.15
C LEU A 88 -5.20 28.24 -6.56
N PRO A 89 -5.16 29.59 -6.55
CA PRO A 89 -6.23 30.38 -5.95
C PRO A 89 -7.60 30.09 -6.57
N ILE A 90 -7.63 29.87 -7.89
CA ILE A 90 -8.87 29.53 -8.62
C ILE A 90 -9.32 28.12 -8.29
N LEU A 91 -8.38 27.17 -8.20
CA LEU A 91 -8.68 25.77 -7.86
C LEU A 91 -9.17 25.63 -6.42
N GLU A 92 -8.61 26.38 -5.47
CA GLU A 92 -9.03 26.40 -4.07
C GLU A 92 -10.42 27.01 -3.92
N ALA A 93 -10.71 28.12 -4.62
CA ALA A 93 -12.03 28.71 -4.65
C ALA A 93 -13.09 27.72 -5.15
N LYS A 94 -12.79 26.95 -6.20
CA LYS A 94 -13.68 25.88 -6.69
C LYS A 94 -13.76 24.68 -5.75
N ALA A 95 -12.67 24.32 -5.08
CA ALA A 95 -12.64 23.19 -4.15
C ALA A 95 -13.40 23.47 -2.84
N ALA A 96 -13.52 24.75 -2.46
CA ALA A 96 -14.29 25.21 -1.31
C ALA A 96 -15.81 25.20 -1.54
N MET A 97 -16.25 25.09 -2.80
CA MET A 97 -17.67 25.03 -3.13
C MET A 97 -18.28 23.69 -2.69
N PRO A 98 -19.55 23.68 -2.24
CA PRO A 98 -20.20 22.47 -1.73
C PRO A 98 -20.39 21.39 -2.82
N GLU A 99 -20.47 21.77 -4.10
CA GLU A 99 -20.56 20.84 -5.23
C GLU A 99 -19.24 20.15 -5.60
N ALA A 100 -18.10 20.56 -5.02
CA ALA A 100 -16.81 19.96 -5.32
C ALA A 100 -16.77 18.49 -4.85
N THR A 101 -16.32 17.60 -5.74
CA THR A 101 -16.16 16.19 -5.40
C THR A 101 -14.99 15.98 -4.43
N ALA A 102 -15.04 14.92 -3.62
CA ALA A 102 -13.96 14.58 -2.70
C ALA A 102 -12.62 14.37 -3.42
N ASN A 103 -12.65 13.75 -4.61
CA ASN A 103 -11.48 13.53 -5.45
C ASN A 103 -10.86 14.86 -5.91
N PHE A 104 -11.67 15.84 -6.27
CA PHE A 104 -11.19 17.16 -6.67
C PHE A 104 -10.50 17.88 -5.50
N ARG A 105 -11.07 17.84 -4.29
CA ARG A 105 -10.42 18.41 -3.09
C ARG A 105 -9.08 17.75 -2.78
N MET A 106 -8.99 16.42 -2.92
CA MET A 106 -7.74 15.68 -2.74
C MET A 106 -6.71 16.03 -3.81
N PHE A 107 -7.14 16.22 -5.06
CA PHE A 107 -6.28 16.68 -6.14
C PHE A 107 -5.70 18.06 -5.84
N VAL A 108 -6.54 19.05 -5.48
CA VAL A 108 -6.07 20.41 -5.14
C VAL A 108 -5.11 20.39 -3.96
N ARG A 109 -5.37 19.57 -2.93
CA ARG A 109 -4.45 19.36 -1.80
C ARG A 109 -3.08 18.84 -2.25
N ARG A 110 -3.05 17.90 -3.20
CA ARG A 110 -1.82 17.35 -3.78
C ARG A 110 -1.07 18.41 -4.60
N VAL A 111 -1.78 19.21 -5.39
CA VAL A 111 -1.18 20.31 -6.17
C VAL A 111 -0.56 21.35 -5.25
N ARG A 112 -1.24 21.73 -4.16
CA ARG A 112 -0.70 22.64 -3.14
C ARG A 112 0.61 22.10 -2.56
N HIS A 113 0.63 20.83 -2.15
CA HIS A 113 1.83 20.19 -1.61
C HIS A 113 2.98 20.11 -2.63
N ALA A 114 2.67 19.85 -3.91
CA ALA A 114 3.67 19.83 -4.97
C ALA A 114 4.30 21.22 -5.20
N SER A 115 3.49 22.28 -5.20
CA SER A 115 3.96 23.66 -5.36
C SER A 115 4.78 24.18 -4.17
N SER A 116 4.44 23.79 -2.94
CA SER A 116 5.21 24.21 -1.76
C SER A 116 6.58 23.55 -1.67
N LYS A 117 6.76 22.39 -2.32
CA LYS A 117 8.02 21.66 -2.33
C LYS A 117 9.02 22.30 -3.30
N SER A 118 8.56 22.85 -4.43
CA SER A 118 9.44 23.54 -5.38
C SER A 118 9.93 24.89 -4.87
N SER A 119 9.13 25.62 -4.09
CA SER A 119 9.56 26.90 -3.50
C SER A 119 10.60 26.78 -2.39
N ASN A 120 10.87 25.57 -1.88
CA ASN A 120 11.72 25.34 -0.70
C ASN A 120 13.04 24.60 -1.01
N SER A 121 13.46 24.57 -2.28
CA SER A 121 14.74 23.98 -2.68
C SER A 121 15.80 25.08 -2.79
N PRO A 122 16.79 25.18 -1.88
CA PRO A 122 17.95 26.04 -2.07
C PRO A 122 18.85 25.47 -3.18
N ILE A 123 19.45 26.38 -3.96
CA ILE A 123 20.43 26.13 -5.03
C ILE A 123 21.66 25.41 -4.47
#